data_AF-A0A352SQ31-F1
#
_entry.id   AF-A0A352SQ31-F1
#
_cell.length_a   1.000
_cell.length_b   1.000
_cell.length_c   1.000
_cell.angle_alpha   90.00
_cell.angle_beta   90.00
_cell.angle_gamma   90.00
#
_symmetry.space_group_name_H-M   'P 1'
#
loop_
_entity.id
_entity.type
_entity.pdbx_description
1 polymer ?
#
loop_
_entity_poly.entity_id
_entity_poly.type
_entity_poly.pdbx_seq_one_letter_code
_entity_poly.pdbx_strand_id
1 'polypeptide(L)'
;MDPARLAASQPVANVTDWRRIISGFTLVMLAAIVLFLLDAPWDSVSTFRISRPRDTWAVGNLVVPSQLINTLAAIILAFLGTRLFLRGGGRWTGLSLGVGLIILAMAFLVWATAGKAISLTGMLQATVVRAVPIALAALGGILCERVAVINIAIEGMLLAGAFAGALFGSLMGGWAGIICAMLTGGVFGLLLAVLVITYRVDQIIAGVVINLFVLGLTSYVSSQVFAEFRWLNKATPFRA
;
A
#
# COMPACT_ATOMS: atom_id res chain seq x y z
N MET A 1 22.98 36.71 43.90
CA MET A 1 22.85 36.22 42.51
C MET A 1 21.42 35.80 42.32
N ASP A 2 20.68 36.48 41.44
CA ASP A 2 19.24 36.31 41.26
C ASP A 2 18.95 35.04 40.41
N PRO A 3 18.29 34.01 40.97
CA PRO A 3 17.99 32.77 40.25
C PRO A 3 17.02 32.97 39.06
N ALA A 4 16.32 34.11 38.98
CA ALA A 4 15.43 34.42 37.85
C ALA A 4 16.16 34.84 36.58
N ARG A 5 17.43 35.26 36.66
CA ARG A 5 18.22 35.72 35.48
C ARG A 5 18.86 34.60 34.67
N LEU A 6 18.90 33.36 35.19
CA LEU A 6 19.54 32.22 34.52
C LEU A 6 18.59 31.45 33.57
N ALA A 7 17.27 31.69 33.65
CA ALA A 7 16.28 30.98 32.83
C ALA A 7 16.03 31.63 31.44
N ALA A 8 16.58 32.82 31.18
CA ALA A 8 16.21 33.64 30.03
C ALA A 8 17.11 33.51 28.78
N SER A 9 18.02 32.53 28.73
CA SER A 9 19.04 32.45 27.65
C SER A 9 19.17 31.09 26.96
N GLN A 10 18.19 30.20 27.11
CA GLN A 10 18.14 29.01 26.25
C GLN A 10 17.44 29.40 24.94
N PRO A 11 18.12 29.45 23.78
CA PRO A 11 17.45 29.64 22.51
C PRO A 11 16.53 28.44 22.30
N VAL A 12 15.22 28.63 22.48
CA VAL A 12 14.22 27.62 22.13
C VAL A 12 14.35 27.44 20.62
N ALA A 13 14.98 26.34 20.19
CA ALA A 13 15.06 26.00 18.78
C ALA A 13 13.64 26.02 18.21
N ASN A 14 13.39 26.93 17.27
CA ASN A 14 12.09 27.08 16.65
C ASN A 14 11.73 25.75 15.97
N VAL A 15 10.69 25.06 16.47
CA VAL A 15 10.20 23.77 15.93
C VAL A 15 9.89 23.87 14.42
N THR A 16 9.63 25.08 13.92
CA THR A 16 9.45 25.39 12.50
C THR A 16 10.73 25.21 11.66
N ASP A 17 11.92 25.39 12.22
CA ASP A 17 13.19 25.24 11.51
C ASP A 17 13.61 23.77 11.34
N TRP A 18 13.33 22.93 12.35
CA TRP A 18 13.59 21.49 12.26
C TRP A 18 12.74 20.79 11.20
N ARG A 19 11.46 21.14 11.10
CA ARG A 19 10.58 20.60 10.04
C ARG A 19 11.05 20.99 8.64
N ARG A 20 11.64 22.18 8.46
CA ARG A 20 12.18 22.65 7.17
C ARG A 20 13.42 21.85 6.76
N ILE A 21 14.35 21.67 7.70
CA ILE A 21 15.59 20.92 7.45
C ILE A 21 15.28 19.47 7.09
N ILE A 22 14.39 18.82 7.86
CA ILE A 22 13.98 17.43 7.61
C ILE A 22 13.31 17.31 6.24
N SER A 23 12.31 18.13 5.94
CA SER A 23 11.57 18.03 4.67
C SER A 23 12.42 18.35 3.44
N GLY A 24 13.31 19.35 3.53
CA GLY A 24 14.26 19.67 2.46
C GLY A 24 15.24 18.52 2.22
N PHE A 25 15.80 17.97 3.30
CA PHE A 25 16.68 16.81 3.24
C PHE A 25 15.98 15.58 2.66
N THR A 26 14.74 15.30 3.06
CA THR A 26 13.94 14.19 2.50
C THR A 26 13.81 14.30 0.99
N LEU A 27 13.46 15.47 0.44
CA LEU A 27 13.32 15.65 -1.01
C LEU A 27 14.65 15.50 -1.78
N VAL A 28 15.76 15.98 -1.21
CA VAL A 28 17.09 15.79 -1.80
C VAL A 28 17.51 14.31 -1.74
N MET A 29 17.22 13.63 -0.64
CA MET A 29 17.45 12.19 -0.51
C MET A 29 16.61 11.42 -1.53
N LEU A 30 15.34 11.77 -1.72
CA LEU A 30 14.49 11.19 -2.76
C LEU A 30 15.07 11.44 -4.15
N ALA A 31 15.59 12.64 -4.44
CA ALA A 31 16.26 12.93 -5.71
C ALA A 31 17.48 12.02 -5.94
N ALA A 32 18.30 11.82 -4.90
CA ALA A 32 19.45 10.91 -4.96
C ALA A 32 18.99 9.45 -5.20
N ILE A 33 17.91 9.00 -4.54
CA ILE A 33 17.31 7.69 -4.79
C ILE A 33 16.89 7.57 -6.26
N VAL A 34 16.23 8.57 -6.83
CA VAL A 34 15.84 8.53 -8.26
C VAL A 34 17.07 8.45 -9.17
N LEU A 35 18.14 9.22 -8.91
CA LEU A 35 19.34 9.20 -9.75
C LEU A 35 20.13 7.89 -9.65
N PHE A 36 20.27 7.33 -8.46
CA PHE A 36 21.20 6.22 -8.21
C PHE A 36 20.51 4.85 -8.19
N LEU A 37 19.24 4.77 -7.76
CA LEU A 37 18.51 3.50 -7.65
C LEU A 37 17.52 3.29 -8.80
N LEU A 38 16.98 4.36 -9.40
CA LEU A 38 16.02 4.27 -10.50
C LEU A 38 16.66 4.54 -11.87
N ASP A 39 17.88 4.05 -12.05
CA ASP A 39 18.60 4.15 -13.32
C ASP A 39 18.01 3.21 -14.38
N ALA A 40 17.91 3.70 -15.61
CA ALA A 40 17.43 2.96 -16.77
C ALA A 40 18.39 3.17 -17.95
N PRO A 41 18.54 2.18 -18.85
CA PRO A 41 19.33 2.36 -20.07
C PRO A 41 18.81 3.53 -20.91
N TRP A 42 19.72 4.30 -21.51
CA TRP A 42 19.38 5.52 -22.28
C TRP A 42 18.57 5.25 -23.56
N ASP A 43 18.68 4.04 -24.09
CA ASP A 43 17.92 3.50 -25.23
C ASP A 43 16.54 2.95 -24.82
N SER A 44 16.29 2.80 -23.52
CA SER A 44 15.04 2.26 -23.03
C SER A 44 13.90 3.28 -23.14
N VAL A 45 12.76 2.80 -23.62
CA VAL A 45 11.53 3.58 -23.75
C VAL A 45 10.43 2.92 -22.93
N SER A 46 9.76 3.71 -22.08
CA SER A 46 8.62 3.25 -21.28
C SER A 46 7.32 3.54 -22.02
N THR A 47 6.55 2.49 -22.30
CA THR A 47 5.28 2.60 -23.03
C THR A 47 4.09 2.41 -22.09
N PHE A 48 3.30 3.46 -21.93
CA PHE A 48 2.10 3.50 -21.11
C PHE A 48 0.85 3.42 -22.00
N ARG A 49 0.23 2.24 -22.05
CA ARG A 49 -0.99 1.99 -22.83
C ARG A 49 -2.21 2.51 -22.07
N ILE A 50 -2.90 3.49 -22.65
CA ILE A 50 -4.11 4.07 -22.09
C ILE A 50 -5.31 3.23 -22.54
N SER A 51 -5.50 3.03 -23.85
CA SER A 51 -6.63 2.27 -24.36
C SER A 51 -6.42 0.76 -24.41
N ARG A 52 -7.53 0.03 -24.34
CA ARG A 52 -7.60 -1.42 -24.50
C ARG A 52 -7.88 -1.76 -25.97
N PRO A 53 -7.54 -2.98 -26.43
CA PRO A 53 -7.80 -3.40 -27.81
C PRO A 53 -9.28 -3.39 -28.23
N ARG A 54 -10.22 -3.28 -27.27
CA ARG A 54 -11.67 -3.29 -27.50
C ARG A 54 -12.34 -1.93 -27.21
N ASP A 55 -11.58 -0.88 -26.93
CA ASP A 55 -12.16 0.43 -26.65
C ASP A 55 -12.70 1.06 -27.95
N THR A 56 -13.91 1.62 -27.88
CA THR A 56 -14.54 2.33 -29.00
C THR A 56 -13.78 3.59 -29.39
N TRP A 57 -13.11 4.21 -28.42
CA TRP A 57 -12.22 5.36 -28.62
C TRP A 57 -10.81 5.01 -28.17
N ALA A 58 -9.93 4.74 -29.14
CA ALA A 58 -8.53 4.42 -28.86
C ALA A 58 -7.69 5.70 -28.74
N VAL A 59 -7.18 5.96 -27.54
CA VAL A 59 -6.15 6.97 -27.26
C VAL A 59 -4.78 6.33 -27.53
N GLY A 60 -3.91 7.07 -28.21
CA GLY A 60 -2.54 6.65 -28.49
C GLY A 60 -1.74 6.31 -27.22
N ASN A 61 -0.73 5.46 -27.37
CA ASN A 61 0.14 5.10 -26.26
C ASN A 61 0.98 6.31 -25.83
N LEU A 62 1.10 6.53 -24.52
CA LEU A 62 2.03 7.50 -23.99
C LEU A 62 3.42 6.85 -23.94
N VAL A 63 4.31 7.31 -24.81
CA VAL A 63 5.67 6.78 -24.96
C VAL A 63 6.63 7.83 -24.42
N VAL A 64 7.41 7.46 -23.41
CA VAL A 64 8.37 8.38 -22.78
C VAL A 64 9.77 7.75 -22.72
N PRO A 65 10.85 8.52 -23.02
CA PRO A 65 12.21 8.03 -22.82
C PRO A 65 12.49 7.85 -21.32
N SER A 66 12.83 6.63 -20.89
CA SER A 66 12.80 6.28 -19.46
C SER A 66 13.84 7.07 -18.67
N GLN A 67 15.08 7.06 -19.16
CA GLN A 67 16.21 7.70 -18.48
C GLN A 67 16.09 9.23 -18.45
N LEU A 68 15.55 9.83 -19.51
CA LEU A 68 15.32 11.27 -19.54
C LEU A 68 14.30 11.70 -18.49
N ILE A 69 13.18 10.97 -18.36
CA ILE A 69 12.16 11.34 -17.38
C ILE A 69 12.66 11.15 -15.95
N ASN A 70 13.41 10.08 -15.67
CA ASN A 70 13.95 9.84 -14.32
C ASN A 70 14.99 10.89 -13.92
N THR A 71 15.89 11.26 -14.82
CA THR A 71 16.89 12.30 -14.56
C THR A 71 16.23 13.67 -14.36
N LEU A 72 15.22 14.02 -15.18
CA LEU A 72 14.44 15.25 -14.98
C LEU A 72 13.66 15.25 -13.65
N ALA A 73 13.03 14.12 -13.31
CA ALA A 73 12.34 13.96 -12.03
C ALA A 73 13.27 14.20 -10.84
N ALA A 74 14.49 13.65 -10.89
CA ALA A 74 15.48 13.88 -9.86
C ALA A 74 15.96 15.34 -9.78
N ILE A 75 16.20 16.00 -10.92
CA ILE A 75 16.59 17.41 -10.95
C ILE A 75 15.49 18.27 -10.30
N ILE A 76 14.22 18.01 -10.60
CA ILE A 76 13.10 18.74 -10.00
C ILE A 76 12.99 18.47 -8.50
N LEU A 77 13.14 17.22 -8.05
CA LEU A 77 13.15 16.87 -6.63
C LEU A 77 14.30 17.53 -5.88
N ALA A 78 15.51 17.53 -6.46
CA ALA A 78 16.68 18.19 -5.88
C ALA A 78 16.47 19.71 -5.81
N PHE A 79 15.90 20.32 -6.85
CA PHE A 79 15.55 21.74 -6.86
C PHE A 79 14.50 22.08 -5.79
N LEU A 80 13.43 21.29 -5.67
CA LEU A 80 12.40 21.50 -4.65
C LEU A 80 12.97 21.33 -3.24
N GLY A 81 13.79 20.31 -3.01
CA GLY A 81 14.43 20.04 -1.72
C GLY A 81 15.43 21.12 -1.31
N THR A 82 16.32 21.53 -2.22
CA THR A 82 17.28 22.62 -1.98
C THR A 82 16.60 23.98 -1.79
N ARG A 83 15.58 24.29 -2.59
CA ARG A 83 14.77 25.52 -2.39
C ARG A 83 14.11 25.52 -1.03
N LEU A 84 13.56 24.39 -0.58
CA LEU A 84 12.90 24.27 0.72
C LEU A 84 13.89 24.42 1.88
N PHE A 85 15.09 23.87 1.71
CA PHE A 85 16.21 24.00 2.64
C PHE A 85 16.69 25.45 2.77
N LEU A 86 16.80 26.20 1.66
CA LEU A 86 17.36 27.55 1.63
C LEU A 86 16.36 28.68 1.91
N ARG A 87 15.13 28.61 1.37
CA ARG A 87 14.16 29.73 1.42
C ARG A 87 13.06 29.57 2.48
N GLY A 88 13.03 28.43 3.17
CA GLY A 88 12.04 28.12 4.20
C GLY A 88 10.64 27.88 3.62
N GLY A 89 10.00 26.80 4.06
CA GLY A 89 8.63 26.46 3.67
C GLY A 89 7.70 26.49 4.87
N GLY A 90 6.74 27.43 4.86
CA GLY A 90 5.53 27.32 5.66
C GLY A 90 4.51 26.46 4.91
N ARG A 91 3.53 27.11 4.27
CA ARG A 91 2.51 26.47 3.41
C ARG A 91 3.09 25.71 2.21
N TRP A 92 4.28 26.10 1.74
CA TRP A 92 4.93 25.50 0.58
C TRP A 92 5.54 24.12 0.86
N THR A 93 5.81 23.79 2.13
CA THR A 93 6.38 22.49 2.53
C THR A 93 5.42 21.33 2.22
N GLY A 94 4.15 21.49 2.58
CA GLY A 94 3.14 20.46 2.31
C GLY A 94 2.95 20.24 0.81
N LEU A 95 2.91 21.33 0.05
CA LEU A 95 2.77 21.28 -1.41
C LEU A 95 4.01 20.65 -2.08
N SER A 96 5.23 21.03 -1.66
CA SER A 96 6.45 20.44 -2.21
C SER A 96 6.60 18.95 -1.88
N LEU A 97 6.17 18.52 -0.69
CA LEU A 97 6.18 17.10 -0.32
C LEU A 97 5.14 16.31 -1.13
N GLY A 98 3.93 16.83 -1.30
CA GLY A 98 2.90 16.20 -2.12
C GLY A 98 3.31 16.09 -3.59
N VAL A 99 3.80 17.19 -4.17
CA VAL A 99 4.34 17.20 -5.54
C VAL A 99 5.54 16.27 -5.66
N GLY A 100 6.45 16.27 -4.67
CA GLY A 100 7.61 15.39 -4.65
C GLY A 100 7.22 13.90 -4.63
N LEU A 101 6.19 13.54 -3.86
CA LEU A 101 5.67 12.17 -3.83
C LEU A 101 5.07 11.75 -5.18
N ILE A 102 4.37 12.66 -5.87
CA ILE A 102 3.84 12.39 -7.22
C ILE A 102 4.98 12.21 -8.23
N ILE A 103 6.01 13.06 -8.17
CA ILE A 103 7.19 12.96 -9.04
C ILE A 103 7.93 11.63 -8.77
N LEU A 104 8.10 11.26 -7.50
CA LEU A 104 8.71 10.00 -7.12
C LEU A 104 7.92 8.81 -7.66
N ALA A 105 6.60 8.82 -7.50
CA ALA A 105 5.72 7.76 -8.03
C ALA A 105 5.83 7.66 -9.56
N MET A 106 5.88 8.79 -10.27
CA MET A 106 6.07 8.82 -11.72
C MET A 106 7.44 8.27 -12.13
N ALA A 107 8.53 8.70 -11.47
CA ALA A 107 9.88 8.19 -11.74
C ALA A 107 9.98 6.68 -11.48
N PHE A 108 9.38 6.21 -10.39
CA PHE A 108 9.28 4.79 -10.08
C PHE A 108 8.52 4.02 -11.16
N LEU A 109 7.37 4.52 -11.63
CA LEU A 109 6.60 3.90 -12.69
C LEU A 109 7.37 3.85 -14.01
N VAL A 110 8.08 4.93 -14.37
CA VAL A 110 8.90 4.97 -15.58
C VAL A 110 10.03 3.96 -15.51
N TRP A 111 10.77 3.92 -14.40
CA TRP A 111 11.81 2.92 -14.16
C TRP A 111 11.28 1.49 -14.20
N ALA A 112 10.19 1.21 -13.48
CA ALA A 112 9.58 -0.14 -13.41
C ALA A 112 9.10 -0.65 -14.77
N THR A 113 8.92 0.25 -15.73
CA THR A 113 8.40 -0.02 -17.07
C THR A 113 9.43 0.21 -18.17
N ALA A 114 10.70 0.46 -17.80
CA ALA A 114 11.78 0.69 -18.74
C ALA A 114 11.93 -0.49 -19.71
N GLY A 115 11.88 -0.19 -21.01
CA GLY A 115 11.98 -1.19 -22.08
C GLY A 115 10.76 -2.12 -22.19
N LYS A 116 9.65 -1.82 -21.51
CA LYS A 116 8.42 -2.62 -21.49
C LYS A 116 7.20 -1.76 -21.77
N ALA A 117 6.08 -2.42 -22.03
CA ALA A 117 4.78 -1.78 -22.15
C ALA A 117 3.85 -2.26 -21.05
N ILE A 118 3.23 -1.32 -20.33
CA ILE A 118 2.21 -1.60 -19.32
C ILE A 118 0.88 -0.94 -19.67
N SER A 119 -0.22 -1.49 -19.16
CA SER A 119 -1.55 -0.90 -19.31
C SER A 119 -1.90 -0.08 -18.07
N LEU A 120 -2.00 1.26 -18.22
CA LEU A 120 -2.44 2.14 -17.15
C LEU A 120 -3.88 1.84 -16.76
N THR A 121 -4.77 1.63 -17.75
CA THR A 121 -6.16 1.30 -17.48
C THR A 121 -6.32 -0.06 -16.83
N GLY A 122 -5.47 -1.04 -17.15
CA GLY A 122 -5.42 -2.32 -16.47
C GLY A 122 -4.95 -2.21 -15.03
N MET A 123 -3.90 -1.42 -14.77
CA MET A 123 -3.40 -1.18 -13.42
C MET A 123 -4.40 -0.41 -12.55
N LEU A 124 -5.04 0.64 -13.09
CA LEU A 124 -6.09 1.37 -12.40
C LEU A 124 -7.28 0.47 -12.07
N GLN A 125 -7.73 -0.34 -13.03
CA GLN A 125 -8.80 -1.32 -12.76
C GLN A 125 -8.40 -2.29 -11.66
N ALA A 126 -7.20 -2.89 -11.74
CA ALA A 126 -6.72 -3.82 -10.72
C ALA A 126 -6.60 -3.17 -9.34
N THR A 127 -6.19 -1.90 -9.29
CA THR A 127 -6.10 -1.11 -8.07
C THR A 127 -7.48 -0.92 -7.45
N VAL A 128 -8.47 -0.46 -8.24
CA VAL A 128 -9.84 -0.26 -7.75
C VAL A 128 -10.43 -1.58 -7.26
N VAL A 129 -10.31 -2.67 -8.03
CA VAL A 129 -10.86 -3.98 -7.66
C VAL A 129 -10.24 -4.51 -6.35
N ARG A 130 -8.95 -4.30 -6.11
CA ARG A 130 -8.28 -4.72 -4.86
C ARG A 130 -8.53 -3.77 -3.70
N ALA A 131 -8.71 -2.48 -3.95
CA ALA A 131 -8.97 -1.49 -2.92
C ALA A 131 -10.36 -1.67 -2.27
N VAL A 132 -11.36 -2.11 -3.03
CA VAL A 132 -12.73 -2.34 -2.54
C VAL A 132 -12.78 -3.27 -1.31
N PRO A 133 -12.26 -4.51 -1.33
CA PRO A 133 -12.31 -5.39 -0.17
C PRO A 133 -11.51 -4.84 1.01
N ILE A 134 -10.38 -4.17 0.77
CA ILE A 134 -9.57 -3.53 1.82
C ILE A 134 -10.35 -2.39 2.47
N ALA A 135 -11.05 -1.56 1.69
CA ALA A 135 -11.88 -0.49 2.22
C ALA A 135 -13.06 -1.02 3.05
N LEU A 136 -13.73 -2.08 2.59
CA LEU A 136 -14.78 -2.75 3.35
C LEU A 136 -14.25 -3.34 4.67
N ALA A 137 -13.06 -3.93 4.64
CA ALA A 137 -12.39 -4.41 5.84
C ALA A 137 -12.07 -3.26 6.81
N ALA A 138 -11.52 -2.15 6.32
CA ALA A 138 -11.22 -0.99 7.14
C ALA A 138 -12.47 -0.42 7.85
N LEU A 139 -13.62 -0.39 7.17
CA LEU A 139 -14.91 -0.02 7.79
C LEU A 139 -15.28 -0.96 8.95
N GLY A 140 -15.04 -2.28 8.80
CA GLY A 140 -15.18 -3.25 9.88
C GLY A 140 -14.23 -2.99 11.06
N GLY A 141 -12.98 -2.61 10.77
CA GLY A 141 -12.00 -2.21 11.78
C GLY A 141 -12.44 -1.00 12.60
N ILE A 142 -13.00 0.03 11.95
CA ILE A 142 -13.55 1.23 12.62
C ILE A 142 -14.70 0.85 13.57
N LEU A 143 -15.50 -0.17 13.26
CA LEU A 143 -16.52 -0.67 14.17
C LEU A 143 -15.91 -1.34 15.41
N CYS A 144 -14.80 -2.08 15.27
CA CYS A 144 -14.09 -2.68 16.40
C CYS A 144 -13.52 -1.62 17.35
N GLU A 145 -13.02 -0.50 16.81
CA GLU A 145 -12.48 0.60 17.63
C GLU A 145 -13.52 1.20 18.58
N ARG A 146 -14.82 1.14 18.25
CA ARG A 146 -15.90 1.62 19.12
C ARG A 146 -16.00 0.85 20.45
N VAL A 147 -15.52 -0.38 20.49
CA VAL A 147 -15.46 -1.21 21.71
C VAL A 147 -14.04 -1.29 22.28
N ALA A 148 -13.16 -0.36 21.89
CA ALA A 148 -11.75 -0.30 22.30
C ALA A 148 -10.92 -1.55 21.94
N VAL A 149 -11.29 -2.23 20.84
CA VAL A 149 -10.54 -3.36 20.28
C VAL A 149 -10.02 -2.99 18.90
N ILE A 150 -8.71 -2.95 18.74
CA ILE A 150 -8.03 -2.71 17.47
C ILE A 150 -7.89 -4.06 16.74
N ASN A 151 -8.56 -4.20 15.60
CA ASN A 151 -8.53 -5.45 14.82
C ASN A 151 -7.27 -5.55 13.93
N ILE A 152 -6.14 -5.91 14.56
CA ILE A 152 -4.86 -6.13 13.86
C ILE A 152 -4.87 -7.42 13.02
N ALA A 153 -5.75 -8.38 13.32
CA ALA A 153 -5.87 -9.66 12.61
C ALA A 153 -6.65 -9.59 11.28
N ILE A 154 -7.00 -8.39 10.80
CA ILE A 154 -7.94 -8.24 9.69
C ILE A 154 -7.43 -8.80 8.36
N GLU A 155 -6.11 -8.74 8.13
CA GLU A 155 -5.47 -9.31 6.94
C GLU A 155 -5.60 -10.84 6.92
N GLY A 156 -5.38 -11.49 8.07
CA GLY A 156 -5.62 -12.90 8.28
C GLY A 156 -7.10 -13.27 8.09
N MET A 157 -8.04 -12.47 8.59
CA MET A 157 -9.48 -12.73 8.38
C MET A 157 -9.86 -12.68 6.90
N LEU A 158 -9.34 -11.70 6.15
CA LEU A 158 -9.54 -11.60 4.70
C LEU A 158 -8.96 -12.82 3.97
N LEU A 159 -7.75 -13.23 4.33
CA LEU A 159 -7.08 -14.38 3.72
C LEU A 159 -7.81 -15.69 4.03
N ALA A 160 -8.22 -15.90 5.28
CA ALA A 160 -8.98 -17.07 5.70
C ALA A 160 -10.34 -17.13 5.01
N GLY A 161 -11.04 -16.00 4.92
CA GLY A 161 -12.32 -15.89 4.20
C GLY A 161 -12.18 -16.18 2.71
N ALA A 162 -11.15 -15.62 2.06
CA ALA A 162 -10.87 -15.89 0.65
C ALA A 162 -10.54 -17.37 0.40
N PHE A 163 -9.72 -17.98 1.27
CA PHE A 163 -9.37 -19.40 1.20
C PHE A 163 -10.61 -20.30 1.38
N ALA A 164 -11.39 -20.08 2.44
CA ALA A 164 -12.61 -20.85 2.69
C ALA A 164 -13.64 -20.66 1.57
N GLY A 165 -13.80 -19.44 1.06
CA GLY A 165 -14.69 -19.14 -0.06
C GLY A 165 -14.33 -19.89 -1.33
N ALA A 166 -13.03 -19.97 -1.66
CA ALA A 166 -12.55 -20.75 -2.80
C ALA A 166 -12.77 -22.26 -2.61
N LEU A 167 -12.43 -22.78 -1.42
CA LEU A 167 -12.56 -24.20 -1.09
C LEU A 167 -14.02 -24.66 -1.14
N PHE A 168 -14.88 -24.05 -0.32
CA PHE A 168 -16.29 -24.44 -0.21
C PHE A 168 -17.09 -24.01 -1.45
N GLY A 169 -16.68 -22.95 -2.14
CA GLY A 169 -17.21 -22.57 -3.44
C GLY A 169 -16.96 -23.64 -4.51
N SER A 170 -15.81 -24.32 -4.45
CA SER A 170 -15.47 -25.43 -5.35
C SER A 170 -16.23 -26.71 -5.01
N LEU A 171 -16.44 -26.99 -3.71
CA LEU A 171 -17.10 -28.20 -3.23
C LEU A 171 -18.62 -28.17 -3.35
N MET A 172 -19.23 -27.06 -2.95
CA MET A 172 -20.67 -26.95 -2.69
C MET A 172 -21.36 -25.86 -3.53
N GLY A 173 -20.58 -25.13 -4.35
CA GLY A 173 -21.06 -24.03 -5.18
C GLY A 173 -20.89 -22.64 -4.54
N GLY A 174 -20.98 -21.61 -5.38
CA GLY A 174 -20.61 -20.24 -5.01
C GLY A 174 -21.31 -19.70 -3.75
N TRP A 175 -22.62 -19.92 -3.59
CA TRP A 175 -23.38 -19.44 -2.43
C TRP A 175 -22.88 -20.04 -1.11
N ALA A 176 -22.58 -21.34 -1.11
CA ALA A 176 -21.98 -22.01 0.05
C ALA A 176 -20.59 -21.44 0.34
N GLY A 177 -19.79 -21.17 -0.70
CA GLY A 177 -18.51 -20.47 -0.58
C GLY A 177 -18.63 -19.12 0.14
N ILE A 178 -19.61 -18.29 -0.22
CA ILE A 178 -19.84 -16.99 0.45
C ILE A 178 -20.18 -17.18 1.93
N ILE A 179 -21.11 -18.08 2.25
CA ILE A 179 -21.50 -18.34 3.64
C ILE A 179 -20.30 -18.85 4.45
N CYS A 180 -19.55 -19.81 3.92
CA CYS A 180 -18.36 -20.34 4.58
C CYS A 180 -17.27 -19.28 4.74
N ALA A 181 -17.09 -18.38 3.77
CA ALA A 181 -16.15 -17.26 3.88
C ALA A 181 -16.53 -16.30 5.03
N MET A 182 -17.82 -15.92 5.11
CA MET A 182 -18.34 -15.07 6.20
C MET A 182 -18.16 -15.73 7.56
N LEU A 183 -18.52 -17.01 7.68
CA LEU A 183 -18.37 -17.76 8.92
C LEU A 183 -16.91 -17.89 9.34
N THR A 184 -16.01 -18.16 8.39
CA THR A 184 -14.58 -18.28 8.67
C THR A 184 -14.00 -16.96 9.19
N GLY A 185 -14.33 -15.83 8.55
CA GLY A 185 -13.96 -14.51 9.04
C GLY A 185 -14.51 -14.24 10.45
N GLY A 186 -15.77 -14.58 10.69
CA GLY A 186 -16.41 -14.49 12.00
C GLY A 186 -15.75 -15.34 13.08
N VAL A 187 -15.31 -16.56 12.75
CA VAL A 187 -14.59 -17.45 13.66
C VAL A 187 -13.25 -16.85 14.08
N PHE A 188 -12.47 -16.31 13.13
CA PHE A 188 -11.22 -15.63 13.47
C PHE A 188 -11.44 -14.31 14.23
N GLY A 189 -12.53 -13.58 13.93
CA GLY A 189 -12.96 -12.43 14.71
C GLY A 189 -13.32 -12.79 16.15
N LEU A 190 -14.05 -13.89 16.34
CA LEU A 190 -14.38 -14.43 17.65
C LEU A 190 -13.14 -14.90 18.40
N LEU A 191 -12.20 -15.56 17.72
CA LEU A 191 -10.93 -15.97 18.30
C LEU A 191 -10.14 -14.77 18.82
N LEU A 192 -10.01 -13.70 18.02
CA LEU A 192 -9.37 -12.47 18.45
C LEU A 192 -10.09 -11.88 19.68
N ALA A 193 -11.42 -11.80 19.63
CA ALA A 193 -12.22 -11.28 20.74
C ALA A 193 -12.01 -12.10 22.02
N VAL A 194 -11.97 -13.42 21.95
CA VAL A 194 -11.73 -14.29 23.10
C VAL A 194 -10.32 -14.08 23.67
N LEU A 195 -9.29 -14.00 22.81
CA LEU A 195 -7.91 -13.75 23.26
C LEU A 195 -7.75 -12.39 23.94
N VAL A 196 -8.35 -11.35 23.37
CA VAL A 196 -8.21 -9.98 23.86
C VAL A 196 -9.10 -9.71 25.08
N ILE A 197 -10.37 -10.13 25.03
CA ILE A 197 -11.37 -9.78 26.06
C ILE A 197 -11.29 -10.76 27.24
N THR A 198 -11.29 -12.07 26.97
CA THR A 198 -11.32 -13.09 28.03
C THR A 198 -9.93 -13.31 28.60
N TYR A 199 -8.92 -13.50 27.74
CA TYR A 199 -7.56 -13.82 28.17
C TYR A 199 -6.66 -12.59 28.35
N ARG A 200 -7.14 -11.38 28.05
CA ARG A 200 -6.41 -10.11 28.21
C ARG A 200 -5.03 -10.12 27.53
N VAL A 201 -4.92 -10.81 26.40
CA VAL A 201 -3.71 -10.78 25.57
C VAL A 201 -3.60 -9.43 24.88
N ASP A 202 -2.36 -8.95 24.70
CA ASP A 202 -2.10 -7.75 23.90
C ASP A 202 -2.66 -7.88 22.48
N GLN A 203 -3.40 -6.86 22.04
CA GLN A 203 -4.14 -6.86 20.77
C GLN A 203 -3.21 -6.95 19.55
N ILE A 204 -2.02 -6.36 19.64
CA ILE A 204 -1.03 -6.38 18.58
C ILE A 204 -0.44 -7.78 18.48
N ILE A 205 -0.04 -8.37 19.61
CA ILE A 205 0.55 -9.72 19.64
C ILE A 205 -0.47 -10.76 19.15
N ALA A 206 -1.70 -10.73 19.68
CA ALA A 206 -2.76 -11.64 19.24
C ALA A 206 -3.06 -11.49 17.74
N GLY A 207 -3.12 -10.24 17.26
CA GLY A 207 -3.36 -9.94 15.86
C GLY A 207 -2.29 -10.49 14.92
N VAL A 208 -1.01 -10.24 15.25
CA VAL A 208 0.14 -10.74 14.48
C VAL A 208 0.16 -12.27 14.45
N VAL A 209 -0.08 -12.93 15.59
CA VAL A 209 -0.12 -14.39 15.67
C VAL A 209 -1.23 -14.97 14.78
N ILE A 210 -2.43 -14.38 14.80
CA ILE A 210 -3.54 -14.83 13.95
C ILE A 210 -3.17 -14.65 12.46
N ASN A 211 -2.61 -13.49 12.07
CA ASN A 211 -2.21 -13.25 10.68
C ASN A 211 -1.16 -14.28 10.21
N LEU A 212 -0.12 -14.52 11.01
CA LEU A 212 0.93 -15.48 10.68
C LEU A 212 0.40 -16.92 10.64
N PHE A 213 -0.47 -17.27 11.58
CA PHE A 213 -1.11 -18.59 11.61
C PHE A 213 -1.94 -18.82 10.34
N VAL A 214 -2.81 -17.89 9.97
CA VAL A 214 -3.62 -18.02 8.76
C VAL A 214 -2.74 -18.03 7.51
N LEU A 215 -1.74 -17.16 7.43
CA LEU A 215 -0.81 -17.12 6.30
C LEU A 215 -0.09 -18.45 6.13
N GLY A 216 0.45 -19.02 7.22
CA GLY A 216 1.13 -20.31 7.20
C GLY A 216 0.18 -21.45 6.82
N LEU A 217 -1.01 -21.50 7.44
CA LEU A 217 -2.00 -22.54 7.20
C LEU A 217 -2.49 -22.52 5.74
N THR A 218 -2.92 -21.37 5.25
CA THR A 218 -3.44 -21.24 3.88
C THR A 218 -2.35 -21.48 2.83
N SER A 219 -1.11 -21.03 3.08
CA SER A 219 0.03 -21.29 2.21
C SER A 219 0.38 -22.79 2.17
N TYR A 220 0.41 -23.46 3.32
CA TYR A 220 0.65 -24.90 3.41
C TYR A 220 -0.42 -25.69 2.66
N VAL A 221 -1.71 -25.44 2.94
CA VAL A 221 -2.81 -26.18 2.30
C VAL A 221 -2.83 -25.92 0.79
N SER A 222 -2.58 -24.68 0.35
CA SER A 222 -2.53 -24.36 -1.07
C SER A 222 -1.35 -25.04 -1.80
N SER A 223 -0.18 -25.11 -1.15
CA SER A 223 1.02 -25.67 -1.78
C SER A 223 1.10 -27.19 -1.74
N GLN A 224 0.54 -27.83 -0.71
CA GLN A 224 0.56 -29.29 -0.56
C GLN A 224 -0.74 -29.94 -1.04
N VAL A 225 -1.89 -29.46 -0.58
CA VAL A 225 -3.18 -30.12 -0.84
C VAL A 225 -3.74 -29.70 -2.20
N PHE A 226 -3.79 -28.40 -2.51
CA PHE A 226 -4.34 -27.95 -3.80
C PHE A 226 -3.43 -28.24 -4.99
N ALA A 227 -2.13 -28.45 -4.75
CA ALA A 227 -1.21 -28.90 -5.78
C ALA A 227 -1.61 -30.29 -6.31
N GLU A 228 -2.01 -31.20 -5.43
CA GLU A 228 -2.54 -32.52 -5.74
C GLU A 228 -4.01 -32.45 -6.21
N PHE A 229 -4.88 -31.82 -5.42
CA PHE A 229 -6.31 -31.70 -5.67
C PHE A 229 -6.68 -30.33 -6.25
N ARG A 230 -6.22 -30.05 -7.49
CA ARG A 230 -6.43 -28.75 -8.15
C ARG A 230 -7.91 -28.33 -8.30
N TRP A 231 -8.82 -29.28 -8.25
CA TRP A 231 -10.26 -29.02 -8.36
C TRP A 231 -10.86 -28.36 -7.09
N LEU A 232 -10.16 -28.43 -5.94
CA LEU A 232 -10.56 -27.72 -4.71
C LEU A 232 -10.33 -26.20 -4.77
N ASN A 233 -9.62 -25.72 -5.80
CA ASN A 233 -9.37 -24.30 -6.03
C ASN A 233 -9.93 -23.84 -7.39
N LYS A 234 -11.09 -24.38 -7.76
CA LYS A 234 -11.82 -24.04 -8.99
C LYS A 234 -13.28 -23.77 -8.65
N ALA A 235 -13.52 -22.71 -7.89
CA ALA A 235 -14.87 -22.28 -7.58
C ALA A 235 -15.60 -21.89 -8.87
N THR A 236 -16.84 -22.35 -9.03
CA THR A 236 -17.64 -22.03 -10.20
C THR A 236 -17.97 -20.52 -10.19
N PRO A 237 -17.69 -19.79 -11.28
CA PRO A 237 -18.04 -18.37 -11.36
C PRO A 237 -19.54 -18.20 -11.22
N PHE A 238 -19.97 -17.23 -10.41
CA PHE A 238 -21.37 -16.84 -10.33
C PHE A 238 -21.87 -16.43 -11.72
N ARG A 239 -22.83 -17.17 -12.26
CA ARG A 239 -23.60 -16.78 -13.43
C ARG A 239 -24.92 -16.22 -12.88
N ALA A 240 -25.01 -14.89 -12.85
CA ALA A 240 -26.28 -14.19 -12.67
C ALA A 240 -26.99 -14.09 -14.02
#